data_AF-A0A937H2N9-F1
#
_entry.id   AF-A0A937H2N9-F1
#
_cell.length_a   1.000
_cell.length_b   1.000
_cell.length_c   1.000
_cell.angle_alpha   90.00
_cell.angle_beta   90.00
_cell.angle_gamma   90.00
#
_symmetry.space_group_name_H-M   'P 1'
#
loop_
_entity.id
_entity.type
_entity.pdbx_description
1 polymer ?
#
loop_
_entity_poly.entity_id
_entity_poly.type
_entity_poly.pdbx_seq_one_letter_code
_entity_poly.pdbx_strand_id
1 'polypeptide(L)'
;MLSATELLTLTPLLKGVLWVEAIVYLSIGLYEIFDDFAVKPASWMILGARANSYLQIKDKVGRKMHAAICFLLGFVALNGLLEGAVTRFELELCFVSLALLMMTIWMTLMPGRLGLLVVVTKPEFWLQILLFVFFISYIQSWVAFMCVALNIWGGLVCVFHTRRQLLQPYSYEQLRADAVEAGLPPKQLKGLDLFAGFKG
;
A
#
# COMPACT_ATOMS: atom_id res chain seq x y z
N MET A 1 -0.74 -21.97 -21.12
CA MET A 1 0.00 -21.22 -20.08
C MET A 1 1.32 -20.80 -20.69
N LEU A 2 1.72 -19.54 -20.51
CA LEU A 2 3.00 -19.05 -21.02
C LEU A 2 4.16 -19.62 -20.18
N SER A 3 5.34 -19.76 -20.76
CA SER A 3 6.61 -20.02 -20.06
C SER A 3 7.09 -18.78 -19.30
N ALA A 4 8.03 -18.91 -18.36
CA ALA A 4 8.49 -17.82 -17.49
C ALA A 4 9.11 -16.65 -18.25
N THR A 5 9.75 -16.94 -19.38
CA THR A 5 10.47 -15.98 -20.24
C THR A 5 9.72 -15.67 -21.54
N GLU A 6 8.52 -16.21 -21.73
CA GLU A 6 7.72 -15.87 -22.90
C GLU A 6 7.24 -14.43 -22.82
N LEU A 7 7.47 -13.70 -23.91
CA LEU A 7 7.13 -12.30 -24.04
C LEU A 7 5.64 -12.15 -24.38
N LEU A 8 4.92 -11.47 -23.50
CA LEU A 8 3.56 -11.02 -23.73
C LEU A 8 3.63 -9.62 -24.36
N THR A 9 3.15 -9.51 -25.61
CA THR A 9 3.03 -8.19 -26.25
C THR A 9 2.00 -7.33 -25.52
N LEU A 10 2.30 -6.04 -25.38
CA LEU A 10 1.44 -5.14 -24.63
C LEU A 10 0.11 -4.90 -25.34
N THR A 11 -0.98 -5.36 -24.74
CA THR A 11 -2.32 -4.91 -25.11
C THR A 11 -2.53 -3.46 -24.67
N PRO A 12 -3.44 -2.70 -25.31
CA PRO A 12 -3.73 -1.32 -24.88
C PRO A 12 -4.11 -1.19 -23.41
N LEU A 13 -4.86 -2.17 -22.89
CA LEU A 13 -5.24 -2.22 -21.48
C LEU A 13 -4.04 -2.45 -20.57
N LEU A 14 -3.19 -3.43 -20.88
CA LEU A 14 -2.00 -3.72 -20.08
C LEU A 14 -1.04 -2.52 -20.09
N LYS A 15 -0.86 -1.89 -21.26
CA LYS A 15 -0.08 -0.67 -21.40
C LYS A 15 -0.60 0.45 -20.49
N GLY A 16 -1.93 0.61 -20.38
CA GLY A 16 -2.56 1.56 -19.46
C GLY A 16 -2.24 1.26 -18.00
N VAL A 17 -2.37 0.00 -17.58
CA VAL A 17 -2.05 -0.45 -16.21
C VAL A 17 -0.58 -0.17 -15.89
N LEU A 18 0.34 -0.56 -16.77
CA LEU A 18 1.78 -0.35 -16.55
C LEU A 18 2.14 1.14 -16.51
N TRP A 19 1.45 2.01 -17.27
CA TRP A 19 1.66 3.45 -17.16
C TRP A 19 1.25 4.00 -15.80
N VAL A 20 0.12 3.54 -15.25
CA VAL A 20 -0.27 3.91 -13.88
C VAL A 20 0.81 3.45 -12.89
N GLU A 21 1.29 2.22 -13.03
CA GLU A 21 2.34 1.70 -12.13
C GLU A 21 3.66 2.48 -12.25
N ALA A 22 4.10 2.73 -13.48
CA ALA A 22 5.33 3.46 -13.76
C ALA A 22 5.25 4.94 -13.36
N ILE A 23 4.10 5.61 -13.45
CA ILE A 23 3.99 7.01 -13.03
C ILE A 23 3.78 7.09 -11.51
N VAL A 24 2.81 6.34 -10.98
CA VAL A 24 2.41 6.48 -9.57
C VAL A 24 3.41 5.82 -8.65
N TYR A 25 3.66 4.51 -8.82
CA TYR A 25 4.50 3.78 -7.87
C TYR A 25 5.98 4.08 -8.02
N LEU A 26 6.48 4.31 -9.23
CA LEU A 26 7.88 4.73 -9.39
C LEU A 26 8.12 6.11 -8.75
N SER A 27 7.19 7.05 -8.92
CA SER A 27 7.31 8.38 -8.31
C SER A 27 7.24 8.31 -6.78
N ILE A 28 6.31 7.52 -6.23
CA ILE A 28 6.22 7.30 -4.78
C ILE A 28 7.51 6.63 -4.28
N GLY A 29 7.97 5.57 -4.94
CA GLY A 29 9.19 4.85 -4.58
C GLY A 29 10.43 5.75 -4.60
N LEU A 30 10.61 6.54 -5.66
CA LEU A 30 11.70 7.51 -5.74
C LEU A 30 11.59 8.57 -4.63
N TYR A 31 10.42 9.18 -4.46
CA TYR A 31 10.22 10.20 -3.45
C TYR A 31 10.54 9.66 -2.05
N GLU A 32 9.92 8.55 -1.65
CA GLU A 32 10.09 7.99 -0.31
C GLU A 32 11.46 7.37 -0.09
N ILE A 33 12.21 6.97 -1.13
CA ILE A 33 13.62 6.55 -1.00
C ILE A 33 14.51 7.74 -0.68
N PHE A 34 14.29 8.91 -1.29
CA PHE A 34 15.19 10.06 -1.19
C PHE A 34 14.72 11.17 -0.24
N ASP A 35 13.57 11.03 0.42
CA ASP A 35 12.99 12.03 1.33
C ASP A 35 13.76 12.29 2.64
N ASP A 36 14.91 11.63 2.85
CA ASP A 36 15.62 11.56 4.13
C ASP A 36 16.01 12.93 4.71
N PHE A 37 16.23 13.91 3.83
CA PHE A 37 16.61 15.28 4.21
C PHE A 37 15.40 16.22 4.36
N ALA A 38 14.22 15.81 3.90
CA ALA A 38 13.01 16.63 3.90
C ALA A 38 12.05 16.27 5.05
N VAL A 39 12.00 14.99 5.45
CA VAL A 39 11.04 14.53 6.45
C VAL A 39 11.43 14.93 7.86
N LYS A 40 10.54 15.66 8.51
CA LYS A 40 10.67 16.07 9.90
C LYS A 40 10.07 15.00 10.83
N PRO A 41 10.63 14.81 12.03
CA PRO A 41 10.03 13.95 13.04
C PRO A 41 8.60 14.40 13.36
N ALA A 42 7.68 13.46 13.45
CA ALA A 42 6.33 13.70 13.92
C ALA A 42 6.33 14.10 15.41
N SER A 43 5.29 14.80 15.85
CA SER A 43 5.11 15.28 17.23
C SER A 43 5.31 14.19 18.29
N TRP A 44 4.72 13.00 18.07
CA TRP A 44 4.83 11.84 18.96
C TRP A 44 6.22 11.20 19.00
N MET A 45 7.13 11.58 18.10
CA MET A 45 8.52 11.13 18.10
C MET A 45 9.43 12.08 18.89
N ILE A 46 8.93 13.15 19.51
CA ILE A 46 9.74 14.15 20.22
C ILE A 46 9.72 13.90 21.72
N LEU A 47 10.90 13.78 22.33
CA LEU A 47 11.11 13.66 23.77
C LEU A 47 11.72 14.97 24.31
N GLY A 48 10.87 15.87 24.79
CA GLY A 48 11.28 17.20 25.25
C GLY A 48 11.88 18.01 24.08
N ALA A 49 13.18 18.31 24.14
CA ALA A 49 13.88 19.08 23.11
C ALA A 49 14.55 18.21 22.02
N ARG A 50 14.55 16.88 22.15
CA ARG A 50 15.22 15.97 21.21
C ARG A 50 14.25 14.99 20.57
N ALA A 51 14.51 14.61 19.34
CA ALA A 51 13.73 13.58 18.66
C ALA A 51 14.21 12.17 19.08
N ASN A 52 13.27 11.24 19.27
CA ASN A 52 13.52 9.85 19.63
C ASN A 52 14.09 9.11 18.41
N SER A 53 15.38 8.78 18.46
CA SER A 53 16.07 8.14 17.34
C SER A 53 15.56 6.72 17.07
N TYR A 54 15.19 5.97 18.11
CA TYR A 54 14.68 4.61 17.95
C TYR A 54 13.34 4.58 17.19
N LEU A 55 12.39 5.44 17.59
CA LEU A 55 11.09 5.55 16.91
C LEU A 55 11.25 6.03 15.47
N GLN A 56 12.13 7.01 15.22
CA GLN A 56 12.41 7.50 13.87
C GLN A 56 13.05 6.44 12.98
N ILE A 57 13.99 5.65 13.48
CA ILE A 57 14.60 4.57 12.70
C ILE A 57 13.55 3.51 12.37
N LYS A 58 12.70 3.12 13.33
CA LYS A 58 11.61 2.17 13.07
C LYS A 58 10.62 2.67 12.02
N ASP A 59 10.16 3.91 12.15
CA ASP A 59 9.26 4.55 11.18
C ASP A 59 9.91 4.64 9.79
N LYS A 60 11.17 5.10 9.74
CA LYS A 60 11.94 5.20 8.48
C LYS A 60 12.08 3.85 7.80
N VAL A 61 12.45 2.79 8.52
CA VAL A 61 12.57 1.45 7.93
C VAL A 61 11.24 1.00 7.33
N GLY A 62 10.12 1.22 8.02
CA GLY A 62 8.79 0.90 7.49
C GLY A 62 8.49 1.62 6.17
N ARG A 63 8.72 2.94 6.13
CA ARG A 63 8.52 3.75 4.91
C ARG A 63 9.47 3.34 3.77
N LYS A 64 10.75 3.07 4.06
CA LYS A 64 11.71 2.65 3.02
C LYS A 64 11.40 1.26 2.46
N MET A 65 10.84 0.35 3.27
CA MET A 65 10.39 -0.96 2.78
C MET A 65 9.20 -0.82 1.82
N HIS A 66 8.24 0.05 2.13
CA HIS A 66 7.15 0.40 1.21
C HIS A 66 7.70 1.02 -0.08
N ALA A 67 8.57 2.01 0.04
CA ALA A 67 9.20 2.69 -1.09
C ALA A 67 9.96 1.73 -2.01
N ALA A 68 10.66 0.75 -1.46
CA ALA A 68 11.38 -0.27 -2.23
C ALA A 68 10.42 -1.15 -3.06
N ILE A 69 9.28 -1.54 -2.49
CA ILE A 69 8.25 -2.31 -3.22
C ILE A 69 7.63 -1.46 -4.32
N CYS A 70 7.26 -0.21 -4.04
CA CYS A 70 6.71 0.71 -5.04
C CYS A 70 7.71 1.00 -6.17
N PHE A 71 8.99 1.18 -5.83
CA PHE A 71 10.05 1.39 -6.81
C PHE A 71 10.21 0.17 -7.72
N LEU A 72 10.27 -1.05 -7.15
CA LEU A 72 10.39 -2.28 -7.92
C LEU A 72 9.22 -2.47 -8.88
N LEU A 73 7.99 -2.26 -8.39
CA LEU A 73 6.77 -2.33 -9.19
C LEU A 73 6.79 -1.34 -10.35
N GLY A 74 7.10 -0.07 -10.06
CA GLY A 74 7.19 0.98 -11.08
C GLY A 74 8.32 0.77 -12.08
N PHE A 75 9.45 0.21 -11.64
CA PHE A 75 10.61 -0.07 -12.50
C PHE A 75 10.33 -1.20 -13.49
N VAL A 76 9.71 -2.30 -13.03
CA VAL A 76 9.29 -3.39 -13.91
C VAL A 76 8.25 -2.92 -14.92
N ALA A 77 7.29 -2.12 -14.48
CA ALA A 77 6.30 -1.56 -15.37
C ALA A 77 6.92 -0.63 -16.43
N LEU A 78 7.89 0.21 -16.04
CA LEU A 78 8.63 1.06 -16.96
C LEU A 78 9.43 0.25 -17.97
N ASN A 79 10.10 -0.82 -17.55
CA ASN A 79 10.84 -1.69 -18.46
C ASN A 79 9.92 -2.31 -19.52
N GLY A 80 8.79 -2.86 -19.08
CA GLY A 80 7.77 -3.41 -19.96
C GLY A 80 7.24 -2.41 -20.99
N LEU A 81 7.03 -1.15 -20.57
CA LEU A 81 6.60 -0.07 -21.46
C LEU A 81 7.64 0.30 -22.51
N LEU A 82 8.92 0.31 -22.15
CA LEU A 82 10.03 0.64 -23.05
C LEU A 82 10.29 -0.48 -24.05
N GLU A 83 10.23 -1.73 -23.60
CA GLU A 83 10.44 -2.91 -24.46
C GLU A 83 9.20 -3.22 -25.32
N GLY A 84 8.02 -2.74 -24.95
CA GLY A 84 6.77 -3.01 -25.66
C GLY A 84 6.22 -4.42 -25.44
N ALA A 85 6.84 -5.19 -24.55
CA ALA A 85 6.43 -6.51 -24.12
C ALA A 85 6.82 -6.72 -22.65
N VAL A 86 6.16 -7.67 -21.99
CA VAL A 86 6.42 -8.04 -20.60
C VAL A 86 6.53 -9.55 -20.51
N THR A 87 7.51 -10.05 -19.77
CA THR A 87 7.63 -11.47 -19.50
C THR A 87 6.56 -11.92 -18.50
N ARG A 88 6.19 -13.20 -18.53
CA ARG A 88 5.27 -13.75 -17.53
C ARG A 88 5.73 -13.48 -16.10
N PHE A 89 7.04 -13.61 -15.85
CA PHE A 89 7.63 -13.36 -14.54
C PHE A 89 7.45 -11.91 -14.07
N GLU A 90 7.69 -10.93 -14.93
CA GLU A 90 7.48 -9.52 -14.61
C GLU A 90 6.00 -9.21 -14.30
N LEU A 91 5.08 -9.81 -15.06
CA LEU A 91 3.65 -9.70 -14.78
C LEU A 91 3.29 -10.35 -13.44
N GLU A 92 3.80 -11.54 -13.15
CA GLU A 92 3.63 -12.22 -11.86
C GLU A 92 4.18 -11.37 -10.71
N LEU A 93 5.31 -10.68 -10.91
CA LEU A 93 5.87 -9.77 -9.93
C LEU A 93 4.95 -8.56 -9.65
N CYS A 94 4.31 -7.99 -10.67
CA CYS A 94 3.30 -6.95 -10.47
C CYS A 94 2.13 -7.45 -9.60
N PHE A 95 1.59 -8.65 -9.90
CA PHE A 95 0.52 -9.26 -9.11
C PHE A 95 0.90 -9.46 -7.64
N VAL A 96 2.07 -10.04 -7.39
CA VAL A 96 2.54 -10.32 -6.02
C VAL A 96 2.82 -9.04 -5.26
N SER A 97 3.45 -8.05 -5.91
CA SER A 97 3.76 -6.77 -5.27
C SER A 97 2.49 -6.03 -4.87
N LEU A 98 1.49 -5.96 -5.76
CA LEU A 98 0.19 -5.37 -5.43
C LEU A 98 -0.55 -6.18 -4.36
N ALA A 99 -0.48 -7.51 -4.37
CA ALA A 99 -1.09 -8.34 -3.33
C ALA A 99 -0.44 -8.10 -1.95
N LEU A 100 0.88 -7.88 -1.89
CA LEU A 100 1.58 -7.51 -0.64
C LEU A 100 1.15 -6.13 -0.15
N LEU A 101 1.06 -5.14 -1.05
CA LEU A 101 0.57 -3.79 -0.71
C LEU A 101 -0.87 -3.87 -0.19
N MET A 102 -1.77 -4.56 -0.90
CA MET A 102 -3.16 -4.72 -0.48
C MET A 102 -3.29 -5.51 0.82
N MET A 103 -2.48 -6.53 1.04
CA MET A 103 -2.43 -7.25 2.32
C MET A 103 -2.18 -6.28 3.48
N THR A 104 -1.21 -5.38 3.35
CA THR A 104 -0.92 -4.40 4.43
C THR A 104 -2.06 -3.41 4.66
N ILE A 105 -2.76 -2.99 3.59
CA ILE A 105 -3.99 -2.18 3.70
C ILE A 105 -5.08 -2.95 4.46
N TRP A 106 -5.30 -4.23 4.12
CA TRP A 106 -6.27 -5.07 4.84
C TRP A 106 -5.92 -5.21 6.32
N MET A 107 -4.64 -5.47 6.64
CA MET A 107 -4.17 -5.61 8.03
C MET A 107 -4.46 -4.36 8.86
N THR A 108 -4.26 -3.18 8.28
CA THR A 108 -4.31 -1.89 8.99
C THR A 108 -5.65 -1.17 8.80
N LEU A 109 -6.70 -1.88 8.37
CA LEU A 109 -8.01 -1.29 8.11
C LEU A 109 -8.54 -0.55 9.34
N MET A 110 -8.85 0.73 9.16
CA MET A 110 -9.36 1.60 10.21
C MET A 110 -10.87 1.40 10.42
N PRO A 111 -11.40 1.70 11.63
CA PRO A 111 -12.81 1.51 11.94
C PRO A 111 -13.74 2.44 11.15
N GLY A 112 -14.95 1.94 10.88
CA GLY A 112 -16.05 2.72 10.30
C GLY A 112 -15.85 3.11 8.84
N ARG A 113 -16.41 4.27 8.47
CA ARG A 113 -16.39 4.80 7.08
C ARG A 113 -14.98 5.08 6.58
N LEU A 114 -14.08 5.41 7.50
CA LEU A 114 -12.71 5.78 7.17
C LEU A 114 -11.93 4.59 6.58
N GLY A 115 -12.11 3.37 7.12
CA GLY A 115 -11.50 2.16 6.53
C GLY A 115 -11.98 1.89 5.11
N LEU A 116 -13.29 2.02 4.87
CA LEU A 116 -13.86 1.79 3.54
C LEU A 116 -13.39 2.85 2.53
N LEU A 117 -13.33 4.11 2.95
CA LEU A 117 -12.83 5.20 2.11
C LEU A 117 -11.34 4.99 1.78
N VAL A 118 -10.54 4.54 2.74
CA VAL A 118 -9.13 4.21 2.48
C VAL A 118 -9.00 3.11 1.43
N VAL A 119 -9.75 2.01 1.53
CA VAL A 119 -9.68 0.94 0.52
C VAL A 119 -10.09 1.44 -0.87
N VAL A 120 -11.16 2.23 -0.97
CA VAL A 120 -11.70 2.69 -2.25
C VAL A 120 -10.83 3.78 -2.90
N THR A 121 -10.15 4.59 -2.11
CA THR A 121 -9.28 5.66 -2.62
C THR A 121 -7.89 5.17 -3.02
N LYS A 122 -7.52 3.95 -2.61
CA LYS A 122 -6.22 3.36 -2.88
C LYS A 122 -6.17 2.77 -4.29
N PRO A 123 -5.25 3.23 -5.17
CA PRO A 123 -5.13 2.72 -6.53
C PRO A 123 -4.82 1.22 -6.57
N GLU A 124 -4.13 0.69 -5.55
CA GLU A 124 -3.77 -0.72 -5.39
C GLU A 124 -5.00 -1.63 -5.50
N PHE A 125 -6.12 -1.22 -4.89
CA PHE A 125 -7.37 -1.98 -4.87
C PHE A 125 -7.93 -2.15 -6.28
N TRP A 126 -8.00 -1.06 -7.04
CA TRP A 126 -8.54 -1.06 -8.40
C TRP A 126 -7.59 -1.76 -9.39
N LEU A 127 -6.29 -1.50 -9.29
CA LEU A 127 -5.29 -2.13 -10.15
C LEU A 127 -5.25 -3.65 -9.92
N GLN A 128 -5.31 -4.11 -8.67
CA GLN A 128 -5.37 -5.53 -8.39
C GLN A 128 -6.64 -6.16 -8.97
N ILE A 129 -7.82 -5.53 -8.85
CA ILE A 129 -9.05 -6.04 -9.47
C ILE A 129 -8.90 -6.13 -10.99
N LEU A 130 -8.40 -5.08 -11.64
CA LEU A 130 -8.18 -5.06 -13.08
C LEU A 130 -7.23 -6.18 -13.53
N LEU A 131 -6.12 -6.36 -12.81
CA LEU A 131 -5.16 -7.43 -13.08
C LEU A 131 -5.82 -8.80 -12.94
N PHE A 132 -6.54 -9.05 -11.85
CA PHE A 132 -7.22 -10.34 -11.64
C PHE A 132 -8.32 -10.63 -12.67
N VAL A 133 -9.10 -9.63 -13.09
CA VAL A 133 -10.20 -9.84 -14.03
C VAL A 133 -9.68 -10.09 -15.44
N PHE A 134 -8.69 -9.32 -15.89
CA PHE A 134 -8.28 -9.33 -17.30
C PHE A 134 -7.00 -10.13 -17.56
N PHE A 135 -6.16 -10.35 -16.55
CA PHE A 135 -4.81 -10.88 -16.76
C PHE A 135 -4.48 -12.15 -15.95
N ILE A 136 -5.40 -12.68 -15.14
CA ILE A 136 -5.17 -13.90 -14.35
C ILE A 136 -4.84 -15.13 -15.20
N SER A 137 -5.33 -15.21 -16.44
CA SER A 137 -5.05 -16.33 -17.35
C SER A 137 -3.59 -16.38 -17.82
N TYR A 138 -2.85 -15.28 -17.69
CA TYR A 138 -1.45 -15.19 -18.11
C TYR A 138 -0.46 -15.60 -17.02
N ILE A 139 -0.88 -15.62 -15.75
CA ILE A 139 -0.03 -16.01 -14.62
C ILE A 139 -0.20 -17.48 -14.26
N GLN A 140 0.76 -18.04 -13.53
CA GLN A 140 0.61 -19.39 -12.99
C GLN A 140 -0.45 -19.45 -11.89
N SER A 141 -1.23 -20.54 -11.85
CA SER A 141 -2.31 -20.73 -10.88
C SER A 141 -1.86 -20.66 -9.42
N TRP A 142 -0.62 -21.08 -9.12
CA TRP A 142 -0.10 -20.97 -7.76
C TRP A 142 0.20 -19.52 -7.36
N VAL A 143 0.62 -18.66 -8.31
CA VAL A 143 0.82 -17.22 -8.07
C VAL A 143 -0.52 -16.56 -7.77
N ALA A 144 -1.55 -16.90 -8.55
CA ALA A 144 -2.91 -16.43 -8.31
C ALA A 144 -3.40 -16.84 -6.92
N PHE A 145 -3.21 -18.12 -6.56
CA PHE A 145 -3.56 -18.63 -5.23
C PHE A 145 -2.80 -17.90 -4.11
N MET A 146 -1.49 -17.68 -4.27
CA MET A 146 -0.67 -16.95 -3.30
C MET A 146 -1.18 -15.52 -3.10
N CYS A 147 -1.52 -14.82 -4.18
CA CYS A 147 -2.05 -13.46 -4.10
C CYS A 147 -3.39 -13.41 -3.33
N VAL A 148 -4.28 -14.39 -3.56
CA VAL A 148 -5.53 -14.52 -2.80
C VAL A 148 -5.25 -14.84 -1.33
N ALA A 149 -4.32 -15.76 -1.06
CA ALA A 149 -3.93 -16.16 0.29
C ALA A 149 -3.37 -14.98 1.10
N LEU A 150 -2.52 -14.13 0.48
CA LEU A 150 -1.99 -12.91 1.12
C LEU A 150 -3.11 -11.94 1.48
N ASN A 151 -4.10 -11.75 0.61
CA ASN A 151 -5.24 -10.86 0.89
C ASN A 151 -6.12 -11.41 2.03
N ILE A 152 -6.41 -12.72 2.02
CA ILE A 152 -7.14 -13.38 3.11
C ILE A 152 -6.37 -13.23 4.42
N TRP A 153 -5.06 -13.46 4.40
CA TRP A 153 -4.20 -13.30 5.56
C TRP A 153 -4.27 -11.88 6.15
N GLY A 154 -4.25 -10.85 5.29
CA GLY A 154 -4.43 -9.47 5.74
C GLY A 154 -5.76 -9.24 6.45
N GLY A 155 -6.85 -9.80 5.92
CA GLY A 155 -8.15 -9.78 6.57
C GLY A 155 -8.18 -10.51 7.93
N LEU A 156 -7.53 -11.68 8.03
CA LEU A 156 -7.42 -12.43 9.28
C LEU A 156 -6.67 -11.61 10.34
N VAL A 157 -5.53 -11.03 9.99
CA VAL A 157 -4.75 -10.17 10.90
C VAL A 157 -5.56 -8.95 11.34
N CYS A 158 -6.34 -8.35 10.44
CA CYS A 158 -7.25 -7.26 10.82
C CYS A 158 -8.22 -7.70 11.92
N VAL A 159 -8.88 -8.84 11.75
CA VAL A 159 -9.91 -9.32 12.68
C VAL A 159 -9.31 -9.78 14.01
N PHE A 160 -8.19 -10.52 13.98
CA PHE A 160 -7.64 -11.16 15.17
C PHE A 160 -6.63 -10.32 15.92
N HIS A 161 -5.92 -9.41 15.24
CA HIS A 161 -4.89 -8.57 15.85
C HIS A 161 -5.31 -7.10 15.86
N THR A 162 -5.64 -6.51 14.73
CA THR A 162 -5.90 -5.05 14.67
C THR A 162 -7.13 -4.65 15.47
N ARG A 163 -8.26 -5.34 15.26
CA ARG A 163 -9.53 -5.07 15.96
C ARG A 163 -9.53 -5.52 17.42
N ARG A 164 -8.66 -6.47 17.78
CA ARG A 164 -8.69 -7.13 19.09
C ARG A 164 -7.49 -6.81 19.96
N GLN A 165 -6.43 -6.19 19.47
CA GLN A 165 -5.23 -5.93 20.25
C GLN A 165 -4.70 -4.52 20.03
N LEU A 166 -4.73 -4.02 18.79
CA LEU A 166 -4.22 -2.66 18.48
C LEU A 166 -5.23 -1.56 18.82
N LEU A 167 -6.51 -1.75 18.49
CA LEU A 167 -7.57 -0.75 18.69
C LEU A 167 -8.68 -1.35 19.55
N GLN A 168 -8.63 -1.11 20.86
CA GLN A 168 -9.65 -1.53 21.82
C GLN A 168 -10.23 -0.32 22.57
N PRO A 169 -11.53 0.01 22.40
CA PRO A 169 -12.50 -0.59 21.47
C PRO A 169 -12.21 -0.21 20.01
N TYR A 170 -12.60 -1.07 19.06
CA TYR A 170 -12.46 -0.82 17.63
C TYR A 170 -13.48 0.22 17.15
N SER A 171 -13.22 1.49 17.48
CA SER A 171 -14.07 2.65 17.23
C SER A 171 -13.23 3.81 16.72
N TYR A 172 -13.87 4.70 15.94
CA TYR A 172 -13.19 5.91 15.48
C TYR A 172 -12.87 6.86 16.64
N GLU A 173 -13.70 6.89 17.68
CA GLU A 173 -13.48 7.71 18.89
C GLU A 173 -12.17 7.35 19.58
N GLN A 174 -11.89 6.05 19.75
CA GLN A 174 -10.61 5.59 20.30
C GLN A 174 -9.43 6.00 19.41
N LEU A 175 -9.51 5.73 18.11
CA LEU A 175 -8.46 6.09 17.16
C LEU A 175 -8.17 7.60 17.18
N ARG A 176 -9.22 8.42 17.30
CA ARG A 176 -9.11 9.88 17.40
C ARG A 176 -8.45 10.30 18.71
N ALA A 177 -8.82 9.68 19.84
CA ALA A 177 -8.20 9.94 21.13
C ALA A 177 -6.69 9.63 21.11
N ASP A 178 -6.32 8.47 20.56
CA ASP A 178 -4.92 8.06 20.40
C ASP A 178 -4.14 9.05 19.49
N ALA A 179 -4.78 9.53 18.41
CA ALA A 179 -4.18 10.54 17.53
C ALA A 179 -3.96 11.89 18.24
N VAL A 180 -4.90 12.31 19.09
CA VAL A 180 -4.76 13.53 19.90
C VAL A 180 -3.61 13.38 20.89
N GLU A 181 -3.50 12.23 21.56
CA GLU A 181 -2.40 11.94 22.49
C GLU A 181 -1.03 11.90 21.77
N ALA A 182 -1.01 11.40 20.54
CA ALA A 182 0.16 11.48 19.66
C ALA A 182 0.48 12.92 19.18
N GLY A 183 -0.31 13.91 19.58
CA GLY A 183 -0.08 15.32 19.27
C GLY A 183 -0.36 15.69 17.81
N LEU A 184 -1.25 14.95 17.14
CA LEU A 184 -1.57 15.20 15.73
C LEU A 184 -2.11 16.63 15.54
N PRO A 185 -1.66 17.40 14.52
CA PRO A 185 -2.10 18.78 14.35
C PRO A 185 -3.63 18.91 14.17
N PRO A 186 -4.27 19.97 14.69
CA PRO A 186 -5.72 20.16 14.59
C PRO A 186 -6.28 20.12 13.16
N LYS A 187 -5.49 20.57 12.18
CA LYS A 187 -5.86 20.51 10.76
C LYS A 187 -5.98 19.07 10.25
N GLN A 188 -5.08 18.18 10.66
CA GLN A 188 -5.10 16.77 10.27
C GLN A 188 -6.23 16.03 10.97
N LEU A 189 -6.46 16.31 12.26
CA LEU A 189 -7.59 15.78 13.02
C LEU A 189 -8.94 16.14 12.38
N LYS A 190 -9.14 17.39 11.97
CA LYS A 190 -10.36 17.81 11.25
C LYS A 190 -10.57 17.06 9.93
N GLY A 191 -9.48 16.75 9.22
CA GLY A 191 -9.53 15.92 8.02
C GLY A 191 -10.01 14.50 8.34
N LEU A 192 -9.42 13.87 9.35
CA LEU A 192 -9.85 12.54 9.81
C LEU A 192 -11.32 12.54 10.25
N ASP A 193 -11.75 13.55 10.99
CA ASP A 193 -13.14 13.68 11.48
C ASP A 193 -14.12 13.78 10.30
N LEU A 194 -13.79 14.57 9.28
CA LEU A 194 -14.59 14.69 8.06
C LEU A 194 -14.70 13.35 7.31
N PHE A 195 -13.57 12.66 7.09
CA PHE A 195 -13.55 11.38 6.37
C PHE A 195 -14.23 10.25 7.15
N ALA A 196 -14.15 10.27 8.48
CA ALA A 196 -14.88 9.35 9.33
C ALA A 196 -16.38 9.66 9.41
N GLY A 197 -16.80 10.86 9.02
CA GLY A 197 -18.15 11.36 9.26
C GLY A 197 -18.43 11.59 10.75
N PHE A 198 -17.38 11.84 11.53
CA PHE A 198 -17.46 12.07 12.96
C PHE A 198 -17.97 13.49 13.21
N LYS A 199 -19.13 13.58 13.87
CA LYS A 199 -19.69 14.86 14.32
C LYS A 199 -19.27 15.05 15.77
N GLY A 200 -18.03 15.54 15.95
CA GLY A 200 -17.54 16.06 17.22
C GLY A 200 -17.93 17.52 17.39
#